data_AF-A0A7J6TST4-F1
#
_entry.id   AF-A0A7J6TST4-F1
#
_cell.length_a   1.000
_cell.length_b   1.000
_cell.length_c   1.000
_cell.angle_alpha   90.00
_cell.angle_beta   90.00
_cell.angle_gamma   90.00
#
_symmetry.space_group_name_H-M   'P 1'
#
loop_
_entity.id
_entity.type
_entity.pdbx_description
1 polymer ?
#
loop_
_entity_poly.entity_id
_entity_poly.type
_entity_poly.pdbx_seq_one_letter_code
_entity_poly.pdbx_strand_id
1 'polypeptide(L)'
;MLQHLRIGVSAVAAQASGTRQFAVISATSTEATRRQLQSNSSQKLKVAWFTASWCGPCRTIAPRIEKYAEAADAVTFVKIDMA
;
A
#
# COMPACT_ATOMS: atom_id res chain seq x y z
N MET A 1 30.00 -9.05 42.26
CA MET A 1 30.79 -8.34 41.23
C MET A 1 31.17 -9.37 40.18
N LEU A 2 30.41 -9.50 39.07
CA LEU A 2 30.90 -9.96 37.77
C LEU A 2 29.74 -9.87 36.75
N GLN A 3 29.98 -9.02 35.76
CA GLN A 3 29.09 -8.60 34.68
C GLN A 3 28.83 -9.76 33.71
N HIS A 4 27.59 -10.02 33.33
CA HIS A 4 27.29 -10.67 32.05
C HIS A 4 26.20 -9.90 31.31
N LEU A 5 26.72 -8.95 30.53
CA LEU A 5 26.12 -8.19 29.46
C LEU A 5 25.39 -9.09 28.46
N ARG A 6 24.08 -8.89 28.25
CA ARG A 6 23.40 -9.17 26.96
C ARG A 6 22.35 -8.09 26.70
N ILE A 7 22.85 -6.93 26.31
CA ILE A 7 22.06 -5.89 25.63
C ILE A 7 21.62 -6.51 24.30
N GLY A 8 20.40 -7.05 24.26
CA GLY A 8 19.75 -7.47 23.02
C GLY A 8 19.18 -6.24 22.32
N VAL A 9 20.01 -5.49 21.60
CA VAL A 9 19.49 -4.58 20.56
C VAL A 9 18.96 -5.50 19.47
N SER A 10 17.65 -5.71 19.46
CA SER A 10 16.95 -6.23 18.29
C SER A 10 17.32 -5.33 17.12
N ALA A 11 18.12 -5.84 16.20
CA ALA A 11 18.34 -5.22 14.92
C ALA A 11 16.97 -5.06 14.25
N VAL A 12 16.39 -3.86 14.33
CA VAL A 12 15.29 -3.48 13.46
C VAL A 12 15.89 -3.50 12.06
N ALA A 13 15.54 -4.55 11.32
CA ALA A 13 15.94 -4.76 9.95
C ALA A 13 15.71 -3.47 9.17
N ALA A 14 16.78 -2.99 8.53
CA ALA A 14 16.74 -1.89 7.59
C ALA A 14 15.61 -2.13 6.59
N GLN A 15 14.65 -1.21 6.56
CA GLN A 15 13.61 -1.21 5.55
C GLN A 15 14.29 -0.85 4.22
N ALA A 16 14.52 -1.87 3.40
CA ALA A 16 14.97 -1.70 2.04
C ALA A 16 13.88 -0.98 1.25
N SER A 17 14.13 0.30 0.99
CA SER A 17 13.51 1.10 -0.07
C SER A 17 13.62 0.33 -1.40
N GLY A 18 12.49 -0.05 -2.01
CA GLY A 18 12.55 -0.84 -3.26
C GLY A 18 11.25 -1.30 -3.94
N THR A 19 10.07 -1.13 -3.35
CA THR A 19 8.79 -1.40 -4.04
C THR A 19 7.87 -0.19 -3.87
N ARG A 20 7.37 0.38 -4.97
CA ARG A 20 6.35 1.44 -4.91
C ARG A 20 5.10 0.83 -4.30
N GLN A 21 4.95 1.04 -3.00
CA GLN A 21 3.88 0.45 -2.22
C GLN A 21 2.54 1.02 -2.73
N PHE A 22 1.64 0.14 -3.17
CA PHE A 22 0.23 0.49 -3.28
C PHE A 22 -0.26 1.02 -1.94
N ALA A 23 -0.98 2.15 -1.95
CA ALA A 23 -1.81 2.50 -0.82
C ALA A 23 -3.00 1.52 -0.82
N VAL A 24 -2.89 0.43 -0.05
CA VAL A 24 -3.96 -0.55 0.11
C VAL A 24 -4.91 -0.07 1.20
N ILE A 25 -6.19 0.05 0.86
CA ILE A 25 -7.26 0.41 1.80
C ILE A 25 -8.31 -0.70 1.73
N SER A 26 -8.59 -1.36 2.85
CA SER A 26 -9.79 -2.18 2.95
C SER A 26 -11.01 -1.26 2.94
N ALA A 27 -11.99 -1.51 2.08
CA ALA A 27 -13.19 -0.67 1.96
C ALA A 27 -14.17 -0.92 3.11
N THR A 28 -13.70 -0.98 4.34
CA THR A 28 -14.53 -1.22 5.53
C THR A 28 -15.25 0.06 5.98
N SER A 29 -14.89 1.23 5.43
CA SER A 29 -15.60 2.50 5.67
C SER A 29 -15.39 3.51 4.55
N THR A 30 -16.49 4.08 4.06
CA THR A 30 -16.53 5.20 3.09
C THR A 30 -15.64 6.37 3.52
N GLU A 31 -15.51 6.59 4.82
CA GLU A 31 -14.73 7.66 5.41
C GLU A 31 -13.22 7.49 5.18
N ALA A 32 -12.70 6.26 5.31
CA ALA A 32 -11.29 5.96 5.09
C ALA A 32 -10.91 6.16 3.62
N THR A 33 -11.74 5.66 2.71
CA THR A 33 -11.60 5.87 1.27
C THR A 33 -11.63 7.36 0.92
N ARG A 34 -12.57 8.10 1.51
CA ARG A 34 -12.72 9.54 1.30
C ARG A 34 -11.47 10.31 1.71
N ARG A 35 -10.92 10.04 2.91
CA ARG A 35 -9.70 10.72 3.40
C ARG A 35 -8.50 10.52 2.47
N GLN A 36 -8.33 9.30 1.96
CA GLN A 36 -7.21 8.96 1.10
C GLN A 36 -7.34 9.55 -0.30
N LEU A 37 -8.55 9.66 -0.84
CA LEU A 37 -8.75 10.28 -2.15
C LEU A 37 -8.73 11.82 -2.06
N GLN A 38 -9.34 12.41 -1.03
CA GLN A 38 -9.46 13.88 -0.90
C GLN A 38 -8.21 14.57 -0.35
N SER A 39 -7.22 13.84 0.19
CA SER A 39 -6.00 14.47 0.71
C SER A 39 -5.18 15.12 -0.41
N ASN A 40 -5.13 16.45 -0.49
CA ASN A 40 -4.29 17.14 -1.46
C ASN A 40 -2.81 17.22 -1.02
N SER A 41 -2.37 16.36 -0.10
CA SER A 41 -1.01 16.37 0.46
C SER A 41 0.08 16.02 -0.56
N SER A 42 -0.29 15.33 -1.64
CA SER A 42 0.56 15.12 -2.82
C SER A 42 -0.16 15.66 -4.05
N GLN A 43 0.49 16.52 -4.85
CA GLN A 43 0.00 16.99 -6.16
C GLN A 43 0.01 15.88 -7.24
N LYS A 44 -0.13 14.61 -6.84
CA LYS A 44 -0.12 13.43 -7.71
C LYS A 44 -1.54 13.05 -8.10
N LEU A 45 -1.71 12.55 -9.32
CA LEU A 45 -2.98 11.96 -9.77
C LEU A 45 -3.29 10.74 -8.89
N LYS A 46 -4.56 10.56 -8.51
CA LYS A 46 -4.98 9.38 -7.75
C LYS A 46 -5.91 8.51 -8.57
N VAL A 47 -5.67 7.20 -8.56
CA VAL A 47 -6.51 6.20 -9.25
C VAL A 47 -7.05 5.23 -8.22
N ALA A 48 -8.37 5.24 -8.03
CA ALA A 48 -9.06 4.27 -7.19
C ALA A 48 -9.31 2.98 -7.99
N TRP A 49 -8.86 1.84 -7.45
CA TRP A 49 -9.11 0.52 -8.02
C TRP A 49 -9.95 -0.31 -7.06
N PHE A 50 -11.23 -0.48 -7.40
CA PHE A 50 -12.16 -1.33 -6.68
C PHE A 50 -11.97 -2.79 -7.11
N THR A 51 -11.80 -3.68 -6.14
CA THR A 51 -11.45 -5.09 -6.38
C THR A 51 -12.01 -5.97 -5.27
N ALA A 52 -11.96 -7.29 -5.47
CA ALA A 52 -12.28 -8.28 -4.45
C ALA A 52 -11.51 -9.57 -4.71
N SER A 53 -11.16 -10.29 -3.66
CA SER A 53 -10.46 -11.60 -3.76
C SER A 53 -11.28 -12.63 -4.54
N TRP A 54 -12.61 -12.58 -4.43
CA TRP A 54 -13.54 -13.46 -5.16
C TRP A 54 -13.85 -12.99 -6.59
N CYS A 55 -13.54 -11.74 -6.96
CA CYS A 55 -13.83 -11.21 -8.28
C CYS A 55 -12.87 -11.76 -9.35
N GLY A 56 -13.34 -12.72 -10.16
CA GLY A 56 -12.57 -13.35 -11.24
C GLY A 56 -11.90 -12.36 -12.21
N PRO A 57 -12.66 -11.44 -12.85
CA PRO A 57 -12.09 -10.42 -13.73
C PRO A 57 -11.07 -9.50 -13.04
N CYS A 58 -11.30 -9.18 -11.77
CA CYS A 58 -10.40 -8.34 -10.98
C CYS A 58 -9.03 -9.01 -10.78
N ARG A 59 -9.01 -10.33 -10.54
CA ARG A 59 -7.77 -11.10 -10.44
C ARG A 59 -7.01 -11.13 -11.76
N THR A 60 -7.70 -11.19 -12.90
CA THR A 60 -7.06 -11.18 -14.22
C THR A 60 -6.33 -9.86 -14.51
N ILE A 61 -6.88 -8.72 -14.10
CA ILE A 61 -6.28 -7.39 -14.35
C ILE A 61 -5.27 -6.97 -13.29
N ALA A 62 -5.32 -7.55 -12.09
CA ALA A 62 -4.47 -7.19 -10.94
C ALA A 62 -2.97 -7.06 -11.29
N PRO A 63 -2.33 -8.02 -11.99
CA PRO A 63 -0.89 -7.93 -12.28
C PRO A 63 -0.53 -6.76 -13.21
N ARG A 64 -1.47 -6.29 -14.04
CA ARG A 64 -1.24 -5.12 -14.91
C ARG A 64 -1.34 -3.83 -14.12
N ILE A 65 -2.31 -3.73 -13.22
CA ILE A 65 -2.45 -2.57 -12.33
C ILE A 65 -1.23 -2.47 -11.42
N GLU A 66 -0.74 -3.60 -10.91
CA GLU A 66 0.51 -3.73 -10.15
C GLU A 66 1.71 -3.11 -10.89
N LYS A 67 1.93 -3.51 -12.14
CA LYS A 67 2.97 -2.94 -12.99
C LYS A 67 2.80 -1.44 -13.26
N TYR A 68 1.57 -0.94 -13.40
CA TYR A 68 1.35 0.48 -13.63
C TYR A 68 1.71 1.34 -12.42
N ALA A 69 1.42 0.90 -11.20
CA ALA A 69 1.82 1.68 -10.02
C ALA A 69 3.33 1.63 -9.77
N GLU A 70 3.98 0.52 -10.11
CA GLU A 70 5.44 0.43 -10.08
C GLU A 70 6.08 1.40 -11.09
N ALA A 71 5.48 1.59 -12.26
CA ALA A 71 6.02 2.46 -13.30
C ALA A 71 5.67 3.95 -13.12
N ALA A 72 4.51 4.29 -12.56
CA ALA A 72 3.98 5.65 -12.57
C ALA A 72 4.27 6.45 -11.28
N ASP A 73 5.37 7.23 -11.26
CA ASP A 73 5.72 8.08 -10.11
C ASP A 73 4.71 9.18 -9.80
N ALA A 74 4.08 9.71 -10.84
CA ALA A 74 3.13 10.81 -10.76
C ALA A 74 1.72 10.36 -10.37
N VAL A 75 1.51 9.04 -10.21
CA VAL A 75 0.19 8.46 -9.95
C VAL A 75 0.22 7.61 -8.69
N THR A 76 -0.69 7.90 -7.77
CA THR A 76 -0.93 7.08 -6.59
C THR A 76 -2.12 6.16 -6.86
N PHE A 77 -1.86 4.85 -6.90
CA PHE A 77 -2.92 3.84 -7.00
C PHE A 77 -3.42 3.48 -5.60
N VAL A 78 -4.74 3.52 -5.43
CA VAL A 78 -5.45 3.21 -4.19
C VAL A 78 -6.28 1.97 -4.42
N LYS A 79 -5.86 0.83 -3.85
CA LYS A 79 -6.59 -0.44 -3.93
C LYS A 79 -7.69 -0.44 -2.89
N ILE A 80 -8.93 -0.65 -3.31
CA ILE A 80 -10.15 -0.64 -2.49
C ILE A 80 -10.75 -2.04 -2.55
N ASP A 81 -10.56 -2.82 -1.48
CA ASP A 81 -11.09 -4.17 -1.39
C ASP A 81 -12.55 -4.18 -0.91
N MET A 82 -13.45 -4.70 -1.74
CA MET A 82 -14.90 -4.82 -1.51
C MET A 82 -15.31 -6.25 -1.14
N ALA A 83 -14.34 -7.12 -0.81
CA ALA A 83 -14.58 -8.49 -0.38
C ALA A 83 -15.29 -8.59 0.97
#